data_AF-A0ABD2UV05-F1
#
_entry.id   AF-A0ABD2UV05-F1
#
_cell.length_a   1.000
_cell.length_b   1.000
_cell.length_c   1.000
_cell.angle_alpha   90.00
_cell.angle_beta   90.00
_cell.angle_gamma   90.00
#
_symmetry.space_group_name_H-M   'P 1'
#
loop_
_entity.id
_entity.type
_entity.pdbx_description
1 polymer ?
#
loop_
_entity_poly.entity_id
_entity_poly.type
_entity_poly.pdbx_seq_one_letter_code
_entity_poly.pdbx_strand_id
1 'polypeptide(L)'
;MQGNDLEEKDVDGSKDNRALVDNNTAQSLTSEDIDEMRKQGAKGDEIVEALIANSATFEKKTLFSQEKYRVKKQKKYAPRVLLRRPFARSICEAYFKKHPEKIGFMRVDALSLLLCLGNVTANADVLVVDMLGGILTGAIAERLGGTGYVCNTYRGSSPYPVDITRMFNLSDEICKRIVHASLTDLNSFQTGALVSEGQEKTLPVTHSSGLEEVGMSAVDGGMDITPERVPSPIIKPVKSIKPGQKAPLEAIKLWKENGFSSLIIAAPELDPWGIIKEVLLPLVSFSAPFAVYHQYAQPLATCMHNLQIEKMAIGLQISEPWLREYQVLPSRTHPHMQMSAFGGYILSGTKISSSNSVASSN
;
A
#
# COMPACT_ATOMS: atom_id res chain seq x y z
N MET A 1 3.79 -0.28 31.04
CA MET A 1 3.24 1.08 30.86
C MET A 1 3.63 1.89 32.09
N GLN A 2 4.82 2.48 32.08
CA GLN A 2 5.13 3.55 33.03
C GLN A 2 4.64 4.83 32.37
N GLY A 3 3.64 5.46 32.98
CA GLY A 3 3.20 6.79 32.59
C GLY A 3 4.39 7.73 32.73
N ASN A 4 4.76 8.38 31.64
CA ASN A 4 5.53 9.61 31.76
C ASN A 4 4.57 10.64 32.34
N ASP A 5 4.55 10.75 33.66
CA ASP A 5 4.05 11.93 34.37
C ASP A 5 4.94 13.10 33.95
N LEU A 6 4.61 13.69 32.81
CA LEU A 6 5.07 15.02 32.45
C LEU A 6 4.35 15.96 33.41
N GLU A 7 5.02 16.32 34.49
CA GLU A 7 4.66 17.43 35.36
C GLU A 7 4.09 18.57 34.51
N GLU A 8 2.88 19.02 34.84
CA GLU A 8 2.35 20.30 34.36
C GLU A 8 3.31 21.39 34.82
N LYS A 9 4.36 21.65 34.03
CA LYS A 9 5.15 22.86 34.19
C LYS A 9 4.20 24.01 33.93
N ASP A 10 3.88 24.69 35.02
CA ASP A 10 3.16 25.96 35.09
C ASP A 10 3.35 26.73 33.78
N VAL A 11 2.22 27.00 33.12
CA VAL A 11 2.19 27.95 32.02
C VAL A 11 2.54 29.29 32.65
N ASP A 12 3.83 29.63 32.64
CA ASP A 12 4.32 30.95 33.02
C ASP A 12 3.64 31.98 32.12
N GLY A 13 2.49 32.48 32.59
CA GLY A 13 1.67 33.49 31.93
C GLY A 13 2.35 34.86 31.92
N SER A 14 3.57 34.97 32.44
CA SER A 14 4.35 36.21 32.45
C SER A 14 4.98 36.54 31.09
N LYS A 15 5.26 35.53 30.24
CA LYS A 15 5.95 35.75 28.97
C LYS A 15 4.98 35.98 27.81
N ASP A 16 5.23 37.03 27.04
CA ASP A 16 4.54 37.30 25.78
C ASP A 16 5.51 37.76 24.69
N ASN A 17 4.99 37.97 23.48
CA ASN A 17 5.77 38.36 22.31
C ASN A 17 5.80 39.87 22.06
N ARG A 18 5.30 40.72 22.96
CA ARG A 18 5.14 42.18 22.68
C ARG A 18 6.48 42.90 22.45
N ALA A 19 7.54 42.42 23.08
CA ALA A 19 8.88 42.97 22.99
C ALA A 19 9.81 42.18 22.03
N LEU A 20 9.30 41.16 21.33
CA LEU A 20 10.07 40.41 20.35
C LEU A 20 10.05 41.14 19.00
N VAL A 21 11.23 41.60 18.56
CA VAL A 21 11.41 42.28 17.27
C VAL A 21 12.09 41.32 16.29
N ASP A 22 11.54 41.19 15.09
CA ASP A 22 12.13 40.40 14.02
C ASP A 22 13.05 41.27 13.15
N ASN A 23 14.32 41.34 13.53
CA ASN A 23 15.36 42.10 12.86
C ASN A 23 16.47 41.20 12.27
N ASN A 24 16.23 39.89 12.17
CA ASN A 24 17.19 38.87 11.71
C ASN A 24 18.55 38.82 12.46
N THR A 25 18.70 39.49 13.60
CA THR A 25 19.94 39.47 14.40
C THR A 25 19.84 38.58 15.63
N ALA A 26 18.74 37.82 15.75
CA ALA A 26 18.41 37.00 16.92
C ALA A 26 19.24 35.71 17.06
N GLN A 27 20.04 35.36 16.05
CA GLN A 27 20.92 34.19 16.03
C GLN A 27 22.32 34.65 15.63
N SER A 28 23.31 34.40 16.49
CA SER A 28 24.71 34.77 16.22
C SER A 28 25.46 33.73 15.39
N LEU A 29 25.05 32.45 15.41
CA LEU A 29 25.66 31.42 14.58
C LEU A 29 25.26 31.57 13.11
N THR A 30 26.26 31.66 12.24
CA THR A 30 26.10 31.71 10.79
C THR A 30 25.87 30.32 10.20
N SER A 31 25.50 30.24 8.91
CA SER A 31 25.43 28.95 8.21
C SER A 31 26.79 28.27 8.09
N GLU A 32 27.86 29.05 7.95
CA GLU A 32 29.23 28.56 7.82
C GLU A 32 29.67 27.88 9.12
N ASP A 33 29.42 28.52 10.27
CA ASP A 33 29.71 27.94 11.60
C ASP A 33 29.00 26.58 11.80
N ILE A 34 27.73 26.49 11.38
CA ILE A 34 26.94 25.26 11.50
C ILE A 34 27.51 24.14 10.61
N ASP A 35 28.00 24.48 9.42
CA ASP A 35 28.61 23.51 8.52
C ASP A 35 30.02 23.10 8.98
N GLU A 36 30.76 23.99 9.64
CA GLU A 36 32.01 23.64 10.33
C GLU A 36 31.76 22.66 11.48
N MET A 37 30.76 22.91 12.34
CA MET A 37 30.37 21.97 13.40
C MET A 37 30.05 20.58 12.83
N ARG A 38 29.34 20.52 11.69
CA ARG A 38 29.04 19.26 11.00
C ARG A 38 30.30 18.57 10.46
N LYS A 39 31.23 19.33 9.86
CA LYS A 39 32.52 18.81 9.38
C LYS A 39 33.38 18.28 10.52
N GLN A 40 33.30 18.89 11.70
CA GLN A 40 33.97 18.44 12.92
C GLN A 40 33.30 17.22 13.56
N GLY A 41 32.17 16.75 13.02
CA GLY A 41 31.47 15.56 13.52
C GLY A 41 30.58 15.82 14.74
N ALA A 42 30.21 17.08 15.02
CA ALA A 42 29.29 17.41 16.10
C ALA A 42 27.95 16.69 15.92
N LYS A 43 27.38 16.21 17.03
CA LYS A 43 26.08 15.54 17.00
C LYS A 43 24.97 16.54 16.69
N GLY A 44 23.90 16.05 16.08
CA GLY A 44 22.73 16.88 15.79
C GLY A 44 22.17 17.59 17.02
N ASP A 45 22.13 16.91 18.18
CA ASP A 45 21.66 17.49 19.44
C ASP A 45 22.61 18.59 19.94
N GLU A 46 23.92 18.44 19.78
CA GLU A 46 24.92 19.47 20.13
C GLU A 46 24.74 20.73 19.28
N ILE A 47 24.44 20.59 17.99
CA ILE A 47 24.11 21.70 17.10
C ILE A 47 22.82 22.40 17.55
N VAL A 48 21.81 21.64 18.01
CA VAL A 48 20.56 22.22 18.51
C VAL A 48 20.80 23.03 19.79
N GLU A 49 21.59 22.50 20.73
CA GLU A 49 21.93 23.22 21.97
C GLU A 49 22.77 24.46 21.69
N ALA A 50 23.76 24.38 20.79
CA ALA A 50 24.53 25.55 20.36
C ALA A 50 23.63 26.65 19.75
N LEU A 51 22.65 26.27 18.92
CA LEU A 51 21.66 27.19 18.35
C LEU A 51 20.69 27.78 19.37
N ILE A 52 20.46 27.12 20.50
CA ILE A 52 19.66 27.64 21.61
C ILE A 52 20.50 28.65 22.40
N ALA A 53 21.72 28.28 22.78
CA ALA A 53 22.66 29.11 23.53
C ALA A 53 22.99 30.43 22.81
N ASN A 54 23.07 30.38 21.47
CA ASN A 54 23.38 31.54 20.62
C ASN A 54 22.13 32.33 20.16
N SER A 55 20.95 32.07 20.75
CA SER A 55 19.73 32.78 20.40
C SER A 55 19.33 33.82 21.46
N ALA A 56 19.51 35.10 21.12
CA ALA A 56 19.17 36.24 22.00
C ALA A 56 17.66 36.34 22.37
N THR A 57 16.79 35.63 21.66
CA THR A 57 15.33 35.68 21.87
C THR A 57 14.76 34.42 22.51
N PHE A 58 15.56 33.36 22.70
CA PHE A 58 15.02 32.06 23.11
C PHE A 58 14.43 32.07 24.53
N GLU A 59 15.13 32.66 25.49
CA GLU A 59 14.66 32.71 26.89
C GLU A 59 13.41 33.56 27.09
N LYS A 60 13.25 34.61 26.27
CA LYS A 60 12.10 35.53 26.29
C LYS A 60 10.83 34.93 25.69
N LYS A 61 10.96 33.85 24.89
CA LYS A 61 9.82 33.15 24.29
C LYS A 61 9.00 32.40 25.35
N THR A 62 7.72 32.23 25.06
CA THR A 62 6.85 31.33 25.83
C THR A 62 7.35 29.89 25.77
N LEU A 63 7.00 29.07 26.76
CA LEU A 63 7.38 27.64 26.81
C LEU A 63 6.96 26.89 25.54
N PHE A 64 5.76 27.16 25.02
CA PHE A 64 5.29 26.56 23.76
C PHE A 64 6.14 26.97 22.55
N SER A 65 6.59 28.23 22.52
CA SER A 65 7.43 28.74 21.44
C SER A 65 8.86 28.20 21.52
N GLN A 66 9.40 28.01 22.72
CA GLN A 66 10.67 27.33 22.96
C GLN A 66 10.63 25.88 22.48
N GLU A 67 9.59 25.12 22.87
CA GLU A 67 9.43 23.73 22.44
C GLU A 67 9.23 23.63 20.92
N LYS A 68 8.41 24.51 20.33
CA LYS A 68 8.23 24.58 18.86
C LYS A 68 9.55 24.87 18.15
N TYR A 69 10.39 25.75 18.70
CA TYR A 69 11.73 26.02 18.16
C TYR A 69 12.63 24.78 18.25
N ARG A 70 12.69 24.13 19.42
CA ARG A 70 13.49 22.92 19.65
C ARG A 70 13.11 21.80 18.69
N VAL A 71 11.82 21.47 18.58
CA VAL A 71 11.30 20.46 17.63
C VAL A 71 11.66 20.80 16.18
N LYS A 72 11.56 22.08 15.78
CA LYS A 72 11.95 22.53 14.44
C LYS A 72 13.45 22.33 14.17
N LYS A 73 14.31 22.63 15.14
CA LYS A 73 15.76 22.47 15.02
C LYS A 73 16.16 21.00 15.05
N GLN A 74 15.59 20.21 15.96
CA GLN A 74 15.81 18.77 16.02
C GLN A 74 15.43 18.08 14.71
N LYS A 75 14.28 18.41 14.11
CA LYS A 75 13.87 17.88 12.81
C LYS A 75 14.87 18.17 11.68
N LYS A 76 15.62 19.27 11.75
CA LYS A 76 16.60 19.67 10.73
C LYS A 76 18.00 19.10 11.00
N TYR A 77 18.45 19.10 12.25
CA TYR A 77 19.85 18.82 12.60
C TYR A 77 20.07 17.44 13.25
N ALA A 78 19.04 16.88 13.88
CA ALA A 78 19.07 15.56 14.50
C ALA A 78 17.90 14.67 14.01
N PRO A 79 17.78 14.42 12.68
CA PRO A 79 16.73 13.56 12.18
C PRO A 79 16.91 12.13 12.71
N ARG A 80 15.83 11.56 13.26
CA ARG A 80 15.80 10.17 13.72
C ARG A 80 14.99 9.34 12.74
N VAL A 81 15.54 8.20 12.33
CA VAL A 81 14.85 7.24 11.47
C VAL A 81 14.41 6.05 12.32
N LEU A 82 13.15 5.66 12.17
CA LEU A 82 12.58 4.49 12.84
C LEU A 82 12.24 3.44 11.79
N LEU A 83 12.90 2.29 11.87
CA LEU A 83 12.60 1.15 11.01
C LEU A 83 11.34 0.46 11.53
N ARG A 84 10.37 0.28 10.63
CA ARG A 84 9.11 -0.43 10.91
C ARG A 84 8.91 -1.51 9.86
N ARG A 85 8.30 -2.61 10.27
CA ARG A 85 7.85 -3.65 9.34
C ARG A 85 6.85 -3.05 8.35
N PRO A 86 6.94 -3.37 7.05
CA PRO A 86 5.92 -2.97 6.09
C PRO A 86 4.62 -3.75 6.31
N PHE A 87 3.50 -3.05 6.24
CA PHE A 87 2.14 -3.58 6.25
C PHE A 87 1.21 -2.65 5.48
N ALA A 88 0.02 -3.11 5.12
CA ALA A 88 -0.93 -2.44 4.24
C ALA A 88 -1.06 -0.93 4.49
N ARG A 89 -1.28 -0.55 5.76
CA ARG A 89 -1.43 0.85 6.16
C ARG A 89 -0.16 1.67 5.93
N SER A 90 1.00 1.20 6.38
CA SER A 90 2.26 1.94 6.18
C SER A 90 2.63 2.13 4.71
N ILE A 91 2.35 1.13 3.87
CA ILE A 91 2.63 1.18 2.44
C ILE A 91 1.66 2.16 1.77
N CYS A 92 0.36 2.05 2.07
CA CYS A 92 -0.66 2.95 1.55
C CYS A 92 -0.36 4.41 1.95
N GLU A 93 -0.06 4.70 3.22
CA GLU A 93 0.30 6.05 3.69
C GLU A 93 1.57 6.57 2.99
N ALA A 94 2.58 5.73 2.78
CA ALA A 94 3.82 6.12 2.08
C ALA A 94 3.57 6.45 0.60
N TYR A 95 2.79 5.63 -0.11
CA TYR A 95 2.42 5.89 -1.50
C TYR A 95 1.52 7.10 -1.62
N PHE A 96 0.48 7.22 -0.80
CA PHE A 96 -0.43 8.38 -0.82
C PHE A 96 0.33 9.71 -0.63
N LYS A 97 1.38 9.70 0.20
CA LYS A 97 2.19 10.89 0.46
C LYS A 97 3.21 11.21 -0.64
N LYS A 98 3.78 10.21 -1.32
CA LYS A 98 4.87 10.40 -2.30
C LYS A 98 4.44 10.28 -3.76
N HIS A 99 3.56 9.32 -4.05
CA HIS A 99 3.11 8.91 -5.38
C HIS A 99 1.62 8.50 -5.37
N PRO A 100 0.70 9.40 -4.99
CA PRO A 100 -0.72 9.08 -4.88
C PRO A 100 -1.33 8.59 -6.20
N GLU A 101 -0.80 9.04 -7.34
CA GLU A 101 -1.22 8.63 -8.67
C GLU A 101 -1.09 7.12 -8.91
N LYS A 102 -0.05 6.48 -8.34
CA LYS A 102 0.19 5.04 -8.51
C LYS A 102 -0.84 4.16 -7.82
N ILE A 103 -1.54 4.71 -6.83
CA ILE A 103 -2.58 4.02 -6.07
C ILE A 103 -3.95 4.65 -6.29
N GLY A 104 -4.14 5.35 -7.43
CA GLY A 104 -5.42 5.94 -7.80
C GLY A 104 -5.97 6.94 -6.78
N PHE A 105 -5.08 7.63 -6.06
CA PHE A 105 -5.40 8.54 -4.96
C PHE A 105 -6.19 7.89 -3.81
N MET A 106 -6.05 6.57 -3.63
CA MET A 106 -6.70 5.84 -2.54
C MET A 106 -6.01 6.12 -1.21
N ARG A 107 -6.73 6.73 -0.27
CA ARG A 107 -6.23 6.98 1.09
C ARG A 107 -6.44 5.74 1.98
N VAL A 108 -5.71 5.67 3.10
CA VAL A 108 -5.69 4.49 3.99
C VAL A 108 -7.05 4.13 4.59
N ASP A 109 -7.89 5.12 4.91
CA ASP A 109 -9.26 4.94 5.37
C ASP A 109 -10.17 4.39 4.27
N ALA A 110 -10.00 4.83 3.02
CA ALA A 110 -10.69 4.25 1.86
C ALA A 110 -10.26 2.81 1.61
N LEU A 111 -8.96 2.51 1.62
CA LEU A 111 -8.47 1.12 1.54
C LEU A 111 -9.06 0.26 2.66
N SER A 112 -9.08 0.76 3.89
CA SER A 112 -9.63 0.04 5.05
C SER A 112 -11.12 -0.22 4.89
N LEU A 113 -11.89 0.79 4.49
CA LEU A 113 -13.32 0.68 4.25
C LEU A 113 -13.62 -0.30 3.11
N LEU A 114 -12.83 -0.27 2.04
CA LEU A 114 -12.96 -1.17 0.89
C LEU A 114 -12.77 -2.64 1.31
N LEU A 115 -11.74 -2.94 2.11
CA LEU A 115 -11.48 -4.30 2.63
C LEU A 115 -12.60 -4.77 3.59
N CYS A 116 -13.15 -3.85 4.39
CA CYS A 116 -14.27 -4.15 5.28
C CYS A 116 -15.56 -4.42 4.52
N LEU A 117 -15.92 -3.58 3.55
CA LEU A 117 -17.12 -3.73 2.73
C LEU A 117 -17.04 -4.97 1.82
N GLY A 118 -15.83 -5.35 1.38
CA GLY A 118 -15.59 -6.62 0.70
C GLY A 118 -15.56 -7.85 1.63
N ASN A 119 -15.75 -7.68 2.95
CA ASN A 119 -15.71 -8.76 3.94
C ASN A 119 -14.46 -9.67 3.84
N VAL A 120 -13.28 -9.08 3.63
CA VAL A 120 -12.04 -9.84 3.48
C VAL A 120 -11.66 -10.47 4.81
N THR A 121 -11.78 -11.81 4.85
CA THR A 121 -11.61 -12.65 6.04
C THR A 121 -10.88 -13.94 5.67
N ALA A 122 -10.29 -14.61 6.66
CA ALA A 122 -9.59 -15.88 6.46
C ALA A 122 -10.48 -16.92 5.76
N ASN A 123 -9.89 -17.71 4.87
CA ASN A 123 -10.54 -18.71 4.00
C ASN A 123 -11.45 -18.15 2.89
N ALA A 124 -11.55 -16.83 2.75
CA ALA A 124 -12.24 -16.23 1.62
C ALA A 124 -11.42 -16.40 0.33
N ASP A 125 -12.11 -16.79 -0.75
CA ASP A 125 -11.59 -16.67 -2.10
C ASP A 125 -12.10 -15.34 -2.67
N VAL A 126 -11.18 -14.40 -2.82
CA VAL A 126 -11.47 -13.01 -3.21
C VAL A 126 -11.06 -12.79 -4.65
N LEU A 127 -12.03 -12.41 -5.48
CA LEU A 127 -11.78 -11.96 -6.84
C LEU A 127 -11.44 -10.47 -6.82
N VAL A 128 -10.35 -10.10 -7.47
CA VAL A 128 -9.84 -8.73 -7.45
C VAL A 128 -9.59 -8.26 -8.87
N VAL A 129 -9.93 -7.00 -9.15
CA VAL A 129 -9.40 -6.28 -10.32
C VAL A 129 -8.55 -5.13 -9.80
N ASP A 130 -7.24 -5.33 -9.76
CA ASP A 130 -6.27 -4.38 -9.21
C ASP A 130 -5.43 -3.76 -10.32
N MET A 131 -5.73 -2.50 -10.67
CA MET A 131 -4.91 -1.67 -11.56
C MET A 131 -4.08 -0.63 -10.78
N LEU A 132 -3.92 -0.82 -9.46
CA LEU A 132 -3.25 0.11 -8.55
C LEU A 132 -1.88 -0.43 -8.10
N GLY A 133 -1.17 -1.09 -9.02
CA GLY A 133 0.18 -1.61 -8.80
C GLY A 133 0.28 -2.76 -7.79
N GLY A 134 -0.84 -3.38 -7.39
CA GLY A 134 -0.86 -4.47 -6.43
C GLY A 134 -1.07 -4.06 -4.97
N ILE A 135 -1.33 -2.78 -4.68
CA ILE A 135 -1.57 -2.32 -3.29
C ILE A 135 -2.78 -3.04 -2.68
N LEU A 136 -3.84 -3.20 -3.47
CA LEU A 136 -5.07 -3.86 -3.03
C LEU A 136 -4.85 -5.36 -2.88
N THR A 137 -4.20 -5.98 -3.87
CA THR A 137 -3.83 -7.40 -3.87
C THR A 137 -3.01 -7.76 -2.62
N GLY A 138 -1.97 -6.96 -2.31
CA GLY A 138 -1.15 -7.16 -1.12
C GLY A 138 -1.92 -6.97 0.18
N ALA A 139 -2.79 -5.97 0.27
CA ALA A 139 -3.59 -5.72 1.47
C ALA A 139 -4.64 -6.82 1.74
N ILE A 140 -5.24 -7.37 0.68
CA ILE A 140 -6.14 -8.53 0.79
C ILE A 140 -5.35 -9.75 1.24
N ALA A 141 -4.20 -10.02 0.62
CA ALA A 141 -3.37 -11.17 0.98
C ALA A 141 -2.85 -11.10 2.43
N GLU A 142 -2.48 -9.90 2.90
CA GLU A 142 -2.13 -9.65 4.31
C GLU A 142 -3.29 -10.01 5.25
N ARG A 143 -4.53 -9.64 4.90
CA ARG A 143 -5.75 -9.96 5.68
C ARG A 143 -6.11 -11.45 5.65
N LEU A 144 -5.89 -12.12 4.52
CA LEU A 144 -6.16 -13.56 4.37
C LEU A 144 -5.14 -14.44 5.11
N GLY A 145 -3.92 -13.94 5.33
CA GLY A 145 -2.91 -14.64 6.14
C GLY A 145 -2.50 -16.01 5.60
N GLY A 146 -2.63 -16.26 4.29
CA GLY A 146 -2.26 -17.53 3.65
C GLY A 146 -3.40 -18.57 3.58
N THR A 147 -4.59 -18.19 4.01
CA THR A 147 -5.82 -18.99 3.90
C THR A 147 -6.71 -18.45 2.77
N GLY A 148 -7.39 -19.33 2.03
CA GLY A 148 -8.12 -18.92 0.82
C GLY A 148 -7.18 -18.43 -0.29
N TYR A 149 -7.73 -17.66 -1.25
CA TYR A 149 -7.01 -17.13 -2.40
C TYR A 149 -7.33 -15.66 -2.68
N VAL A 150 -6.32 -14.94 -3.18
CA VAL A 150 -6.51 -13.67 -3.87
C VAL A 150 -6.29 -13.92 -5.35
N CYS A 151 -7.37 -13.85 -6.14
CA CYS A 151 -7.30 -14.00 -7.59
C CYS A 151 -7.41 -12.64 -8.26
N ASN A 152 -6.30 -12.08 -8.75
CA ASN A 152 -6.33 -10.87 -9.56
C ASN A 152 -6.69 -11.24 -11.01
N THR A 153 -7.83 -10.75 -11.48
CA THR A 153 -8.31 -10.96 -12.85
C THR A 153 -8.02 -9.75 -13.73
N TYR A 154 -7.86 -10.01 -15.02
CA TYR A 154 -7.46 -9.02 -16.00
C TYR A 154 -8.06 -9.31 -17.37
N ARG A 155 -8.13 -8.26 -18.19
CA ARG A 155 -8.49 -8.36 -19.62
C ARG A 155 -7.20 -8.48 -20.46
N GLY A 156 -7.26 -9.29 -21.51
CA GLY A 156 -6.15 -9.47 -22.45
C GLY A 156 -5.18 -10.60 -22.08
N SER A 157 -3.97 -10.53 -22.63
CA SER A 157 -2.97 -11.61 -22.54
C SER A 157 -2.09 -11.53 -21.28
N SER A 158 -1.84 -10.34 -20.75
CA SER A 158 -0.93 -10.12 -19.61
C SER A 158 -1.65 -9.54 -18.38
N PRO A 159 -1.32 -10.02 -17.17
CA PRO A 159 -1.86 -9.47 -15.93
C PRO A 159 -1.38 -8.05 -15.65
N TYR A 160 -2.16 -7.30 -14.87
CA TYR A 160 -1.75 -6.00 -14.36
C TYR A 160 -0.54 -6.13 -13.41
N PRO A 161 0.39 -5.15 -13.40
CA PRO A 161 1.54 -5.18 -12.51
C PRO A 161 1.16 -5.17 -11.03
N VAL A 162 1.81 -6.03 -10.24
CA VAL A 162 1.60 -6.17 -8.78
C VAL A 162 2.87 -5.87 -7.98
N ASP A 163 3.71 -4.96 -8.47
CA ASP A 163 5.04 -4.68 -7.91
C ASP A 163 5.00 -4.17 -6.46
N ILE A 164 3.95 -3.44 -6.08
CA ILE A 164 3.77 -2.93 -4.71
C ILE A 164 3.61 -4.10 -3.72
N THR A 165 3.03 -5.23 -4.15
CA THR A 165 2.87 -6.44 -3.32
C THR A 165 4.20 -6.94 -2.77
N ARG A 166 5.31 -6.75 -3.51
CA ARG A 166 6.65 -7.17 -3.06
C ARG A 166 7.11 -6.40 -1.82
N MET A 167 6.63 -5.17 -1.63
CA MET A 167 6.97 -4.34 -0.47
C MET A 167 6.35 -4.84 0.84
N PHE A 168 5.28 -5.65 0.77
CA PHE A 168 4.66 -6.24 1.94
C PHE A 168 5.54 -7.29 2.62
N ASN A 169 6.55 -7.82 1.92
CA ASN A 169 7.44 -8.88 2.42
C ASN A 169 6.65 -10.06 3.01
N LEU A 170 5.68 -10.56 2.24
CA LEU A 170 4.80 -11.67 2.61
C LEU A 170 5.58 -13.00 2.59
N SER A 171 5.13 -13.96 3.41
CA SER A 171 5.74 -15.30 3.43
C SER A 171 5.45 -16.05 2.13
N ASP A 172 6.26 -17.07 1.82
CA ASP A 172 6.05 -17.94 0.66
C ASP A 172 4.65 -18.58 0.67
N GLU A 173 4.12 -18.92 1.86
CA GLU A 173 2.77 -19.46 2.02
C GLU A 173 1.68 -18.49 1.56
N ILE A 174 1.82 -17.20 1.91
CA ILE A 174 0.88 -16.16 1.47
C ILE A 174 1.08 -15.88 -0.03
N CYS A 175 2.33 -15.80 -0.50
CA CYS A 175 2.64 -15.57 -1.92
C CYS A 175 2.06 -16.65 -2.84
N LYS A 176 2.04 -17.92 -2.41
CA LYS A 176 1.37 -19.02 -3.14
C LYS A 176 -0.13 -18.80 -3.34
N ARG A 177 -0.78 -18.05 -2.45
CA ARG A 177 -2.23 -17.76 -2.51
C ARG A 177 -2.58 -16.54 -3.35
N ILE A 178 -1.58 -15.76 -3.79
CA ILE A 178 -1.77 -14.65 -4.70
C ILE A 178 -1.60 -15.15 -6.12
N VAL A 179 -2.71 -15.25 -6.84
CA VAL A 179 -2.75 -15.85 -8.18
C VAL A 179 -3.42 -14.93 -9.19
N HIS A 180 -3.10 -15.14 -10.46
CA HIS A 180 -3.67 -14.43 -11.59
C HIS A 180 -4.44 -15.38 -12.49
N ALA A 181 -5.59 -14.94 -12.99
CA ALA A 181 -6.34 -15.65 -14.01
C ALA A 181 -6.96 -14.65 -14.98
N SER A 182 -6.87 -14.90 -16.28
CA SER A 182 -7.54 -14.04 -17.25
C SER A 182 -9.06 -14.21 -17.12
N LEU A 183 -9.81 -13.17 -17.47
CA LEU A 183 -11.27 -13.26 -17.49
C LEU A 183 -11.76 -14.36 -18.44
N THR A 184 -11.04 -14.62 -19.54
CA THR A 184 -11.31 -15.70 -20.48
C THR A 184 -11.10 -17.08 -19.85
N ASP A 185 -10.02 -17.28 -19.10
CA ASP A 185 -9.72 -18.56 -18.43
C ASP A 185 -10.80 -18.88 -17.38
N LEU A 186 -11.23 -17.85 -16.63
CA LEU A 186 -12.30 -17.95 -15.64
C LEU A 186 -13.68 -18.22 -16.26
N ASN A 187 -13.98 -17.66 -17.44
CA ASN A 187 -15.27 -17.82 -18.12
C ASN A 187 -15.35 -19.03 -19.08
N SER A 188 -14.24 -19.68 -19.41
CA SER A 188 -14.24 -20.83 -20.32
C SER A 188 -15.00 -22.04 -19.74
N PHE A 189 -16.16 -22.37 -20.31
CA PHE A 189 -16.86 -23.63 -20.03
C PHE A 189 -16.06 -24.79 -20.64
N GLN A 190 -15.60 -25.75 -19.84
CA GLN A 190 -15.06 -27.00 -20.39
C GLN A 190 -16.22 -27.86 -20.89
N THR A 191 -16.67 -27.63 -22.12
CA THR A 191 -17.14 -28.76 -22.93
C THR A 191 -15.89 -29.57 -23.24
N GLY A 192 -15.81 -30.80 -22.73
CA GLY A 192 -14.65 -31.67 -22.87
C GLY A 192 -14.20 -31.77 -24.34
N ALA A 193 -13.06 -31.16 -24.65
CA ALA A 193 -12.32 -31.41 -25.87
C ALA A 193 -10.88 -31.73 -25.46
N LEU A 194 -10.52 -32.99 -25.68
CA LEU A 194 -9.15 -33.51 -25.60
C LEU A 194 -8.21 -32.60 -26.40
N VAL A 195 -7.21 -32.03 -25.74
CA VAL A 195 -6.09 -31.38 -26.43
C VAL A 195 -4.95 -32.40 -26.50
N SER A 196 -4.65 -32.85 -27.71
CA SER A 196 -3.46 -33.64 -28.01
C SER A 196 -2.21 -32.92 -27.54
N GLU A 197 -1.37 -33.63 -26.79
CA GLU A 197 0.00 -33.21 -26.49
C GLU A 197 0.82 -33.20 -27.79
N GLY A 198 1.05 -32.00 -28.33
CA GLY A 198 2.10 -31.76 -29.31
C GLY A 198 3.40 -31.45 -28.58
N GLN A 199 4.33 -32.40 -28.56
CA GLN A 199 5.70 -32.18 -28.16
C GLN A 199 6.39 -31.26 -29.18
N GLU A 200 6.83 -30.07 -28.77
CA GLU A 200 7.92 -29.37 -29.44
C GLU A 200 9.03 -29.07 -28.45
N LYS A 201 10.14 -29.80 -28.61
CA LYS A 201 11.42 -29.52 -28.00
C LYS A 201 12.09 -28.40 -28.79
N THR A 202 12.48 -27.32 -28.12
CA THR A 202 13.48 -26.39 -28.68
C THR A 202 14.45 -25.94 -27.58
N LEU A 203 15.72 -26.29 -27.79
CA LEU A 203 16.88 -25.89 -27.00
C LEU A 203 17.20 -24.40 -27.20
N PRO A 204 17.90 -23.73 -26.26
CA PRO A 204 18.11 -22.29 -26.30
C PRO A 204 19.32 -21.89 -27.16
N VAL A 205 19.15 -20.86 -27.99
CA VAL A 205 20.26 -20.17 -28.68
C VAL A 205 20.46 -18.80 -28.06
N THR A 206 21.68 -18.60 -27.58
CA THR A 206 22.25 -17.38 -27.02
C THR A 206 22.38 -16.29 -28.09
N HIS A 207 21.86 -15.08 -27.84
CA HIS A 207 22.39 -13.87 -28.47
C HIS A 207 22.44 -12.72 -27.46
N SER A 208 23.67 -12.26 -27.23
CA SER A 208 24.09 -11.08 -26.50
C SER A 208 23.78 -9.80 -27.27
N SER A 209 23.31 -8.77 -26.58
CA SER A 209 23.39 -7.38 -27.03
C SER A 209 24.15 -6.58 -25.97
N GLY A 210 25.31 -6.06 -26.36
CA GLY A 210 26.20 -5.29 -25.51
C GLY A 210 25.80 -3.82 -25.34
N LEU A 211 26.40 -3.21 -24.32
CA LEU A 211 26.84 -1.82 -24.32
C LEU A 211 27.97 -1.68 -23.30
N GLU A 212 28.94 -0.87 -23.69
CA GLU A 212 30.34 -0.86 -23.28
C GLU A 212 30.59 -0.17 -21.93
N GLU A 213 31.50 -0.75 -21.13
CA GLU A 213 32.26 -0.05 -20.08
C GLU A 213 33.63 0.34 -20.65
N VAL A 214 34.02 1.60 -20.44
CA VAL A 214 35.39 2.09 -20.65
C VAL A 214 36.20 1.79 -19.39
N GLY A 215 37.20 0.91 -19.53
CA GLY A 215 38.08 0.50 -18.44
C GLY A 215 39.30 1.40 -18.24
N MET A 216 39.89 1.33 -17.04
CA MET A 216 41.31 1.60 -16.79
C MET A 216 41.84 0.69 -15.65
N SER A 217 42.62 -0.31 -16.09
CA SER A 217 43.91 -0.84 -15.60
C SER A 217 44.19 -1.09 -14.10
N ALA A 218 44.60 -2.34 -13.85
CA ALA A 218 45.15 -2.89 -12.61
C ALA A 218 46.63 -2.55 -12.37
N VAL A 219 47.06 -2.64 -11.10
CA VAL A 219 48.42 -3.03 -10.69
C VAL A 219 48.35 -3.97 -9.48
N ASP A 220 49.28 -4.91 -9.52
CA ASP A 220 49.41 -6.20 -8.82
C ASP A 220 50.00 -6.10 -7.39
N GLY A 221 49.79 -7.16 -6.59
CA GLY A 221 50.61 -7.44 -5.40
C GLY A 221 49.89 -8.13 -4.23
N GLY A 222 50.11 -9.44 -4.07
CA GLY A 222 50.38 -10.01 -2.74
C GLY A 222 49.46 -11.11 -2.19
N MET A 223 49.95 -12.34 -2.34
CA MET A 223 50.10 -13.40 -1.32
C MET A 223 48.87 -14.14 -0.74
N ASP A 224 48.96 -15.45 -0.97
CA ASP A 224 48.14 -16.61 -0.60
C ASP A 224 48.08 -16.86 0.92
N ILE A 225 46.86 -17.00 1.47
CA ILE A 225 46.58 -17.78 2.69
C ILE A 225 45.18 -18.41 2.56
N THR A 226 45.17 -19.71 2.35
CA THR A 226 43.99 -20.58 2.49
C THR A 226 43.67 -20.81 3.98
N PRO A 227 42.38 -20.84 4.36
CA PRO A 227 41.94 -21.69 5.45
C PRO A 227 40.94 -22.74 4.93
N GLU A 228 41.29 -24.01 5.14
CA GLU A 228 40.37 -25.15 5.02
C GLU A 228 39.03 -24.83 5.69
N ARG A 229 37.95 -24.85 4.91
CA ARG A 229 36.58 -24.79 5.42
C ARG A 229 35.88 -26.09 5.09
N VAL A 230 35.65 -26.87 6.14
CA VAL A 230 34.80 -28.06 6.21
C VAL A 230 33.54 -27.88 5.34
N PRO A 231 33.17 -28.84 4.47
CA PRO A 231 32.02 -28.68 3.60
C PRO A 231 30.72 -28.77 4.41
N SER A 232 30.14 -27.61 4.73
CA SER A 232 28.74 -27.51 5.13
C SER A 232 27.85 -27.88 3.93
N PRO A 233 26.76 -28.66 4.13
CA PRO A 233 25.94 -29.13 3.01
C PRO A 233 25.34 -27.93 2.27
N ILE A 234 25.53 -27.94 0.94
CA ILE A 234 24.97 -26.96 0.02
C ILE A 234 23.45 -27.11 0.06
N ILE A 235 22.79 -26.29 0.89
CA ILE A 235 21.36 -26.02 0.77
C ILE A 235 21.22 -25.27 -0.55
N LYS A 236 20.73 -25.96 -1.58
CA LYS A 236 20.33 -25.32 -2.84
C LYS A 236 19.37 -24.17 -2.47
N PRO A 237 19.59 -22.93 -2.93
CA PRO A 237 18.70 -21.83 -2.58
C PRO A 237 17.30 -22.16 -3.12
N VAL A 238 16.36 -22.40 -2.22
CA VAL A 238 14.94 -22.52 -2.56
C VAL A 238 14.55 -21.17 -3.15
N LYS A 239 14.19 -21.15 -4.44
CA LYS A 239 13.76 -19.91 -5.10
C LYS A 239 12.52 -19.39 -4.36
N SER A 240 12.61 -18.19 -3.80
CA SER A 240 11.49 -17.51 -3.14
C SER A 240 10.28 -17.45 -4.07
N ILE A 241 9.09 -17.71 -3.54
CA ILE A 241 7.88 -17.77 -4.36
C ILE A 241 7.42 -16.36 -4.65
N LYS A 242 7.38 -16.02 -5.94
CA LYS A 242 6.88 -14.72 -6.40
C LYS A 242 5.34 -14.72 -6.37
N PRO A 243 4.69 -13.67 -5.86
CA PRO A 243 3.24 -13.51 -5.95
C PRO A 243 2.81 -13.30 -7.41
N GLY A 244 1.57 -13.66 -7.72
CA GLY A 244 0.97 -13.45 -9.05
C GLY A 244 1.27 -14.56 -10.06
N GLN A 245 1.46 -15.80 -9.59
CA GLN A 245 1.54 -16.97 -10.47
C GLN A 245 0.17 -17.26 -11.10
N LYS A 246 0.14 -18.03 -12.19
CA LYS A 246 -1.13 -18.45 -12.79
C LYS A 246 -1.93 -19.28 -11.79
N ALA A 247 -3.24 -19.03 -11.70
CA ALA A 247 -4.11 -19.78 -10.80
C ALA A 247 -4.11 -21.30 -11.12
N PRO A 248 -4.08 -22.16 -10.08
CA PRO A 248 -4.10 -23.60 -10.30
C PRO A 248 -5.45 -24.04 -10.87
N LEU A 249 -5.42 -25.04 -11.76
CA LEU A 249 -6.62 -25.54 -12.45
C LEU A 249 -7.69 -26.05 -11.47
N GLU A 250 -7.28 -26.64 -10.35
CA GLU A 250 -8.18 -27.10 -9.29
C GLU A 250 -8.97 -25.96 -8.66
N ALA A 251 -8.31 -24.82 -8.37
CA ALA A 251 -8.98 -23.65 -7.81
C ALA A 251 -9.92 -23.01 -8.84
N ILE A 252 -9.51 -22.93 -10.11
CA ILE A 252 -10.37 -22.43 -11.19
C ILE A 252 -11.65 -23.27 -11.31
N LYS A 253 -11.55 -24.60 -11.22
CA LYS A 253 -12.73 -25.50 -11.22
C LYS A 253 -13.65 -25.21 -10.03
N LEU A 254 -13.07 -25.08 -8.83
CA LEU A 254 -13.83 -24.78 -7.62
C LEU A 254 -14.57 -23.43 -7.71
N TRP A 255 -13.93 -22.39 -8.24
CA TRP A 255 -14.57 -21.08 -8.42
C TRP A 255 -15.63 -21.06 -9.51
N LYS A 256 -15.51 -21.92 -10.53
CA LYS A 256 -16.56 -22.09 -11.53
C LYS A 256 -17.82 -22.73 -10.94
N GLU A 257 -17.65 -23.67 -10.02
CA GLU A 257 -18.77 -24.37 -9.38
C GLU A 257 -19.41 -23.52 -8.26
N ASN A 258 -18.59 -22.92 -7.39
CA ASN A 258 -19.07 -22.25 -6.17
C ASN A 258 -19.11 -20.72 -6.27
N GLY A 259 -18.35 -20.13 -7.20
CA GLY A 259 -18.10 -18.69 -7.25
C GLY A 259 -17.08 -18.22 -6.20
N PHE A 260 -16.58 -17.01 -6.39
CA PHE A 260 -15.77 -16.28 -5.42
C PHE A 260 -16.64 -15.72 -4.31
N SER A 261 -16.14 -15.77 -3.08
CA SER A 261 -16.82 -15.31 -1.87
C SER A 261 -16.88 -13.78 -1.70
N SER A 262 -16.07 -13.05 -2.46
CA SER A 262 -16.01 -11.58 -2.43
C SER A 262 -15.43 -11.04 -3.74
N LEU A 263 -15.85 -9.84 -4.12
CA LEU A 263 -15.31 -9.09 -5.26
C LEU A 263 -14.84 -7.71 -4.83
N ILE A 264 -13.59 -7.37 -5.12
CA ILE A 264 -13.08 -6.02 -4.92
C ILE A 264 -12.47 -5.46 -6.20
N ILE A 265 -12.94 -4.29 -6.64
CA ILE A 265 -12.48 -3.66 -7.88
C ILE A 265 -11.83 -2.32 -7.56
N ALA A 266 -10.64 -2.11 -8.08
CA ALA A 266 -9.95 -0.83 -8.10
C ALA A 266 -9.26 -0.64 -9.45
N ALA A 267 -10.04 -0.15 -10.42
CA ALA A 267 -9.67 -0.03 -11.82
C ALA A 267 -10.11 1.33 -12.38
N PRO A 268 -9.41 2.44 -12.02
CA PRO A 268 -9.85 3.79 -12.37
C PRO A 268 -9.84 4.10 -13.87
N GLU A 269 -9.11 3.31 -14.67
CA GLU A 269 -9.02 3.47 -16.13
C GLU A 269 -10.16 2.77 -16.88
N LEU A 270 -10.96 1.95 -16.17
CA LEU A 270 -12.02 1.13 -16.77
C LEU A 270 -13.39 1.59 -16.27
N ASP A 271 -14.40 1.46 -17.13
CA ASP A 271 -15.78 1.71 -16.72
C ASP A 271 -16.23 0.70 -15.64
N PRO A 272 -16.64 1.17 -14.44
CA PRO A 272 -17.02 0.28 -13.35
C PRO A 272 -18.17 -0.65 -13.71
N TRP A 273 -19.16 -0.16 -14.47
CA TRP A 273 -20.33 -0.94 -14.85
C TRP A 273 -19.95 -2.09 -15.79
N GLY A 274 -19.15 -1.81 -16.82
CA GLY A 274 -18.68 -2.82 -17.77
C GLY A 274 -17.94 -3.98 -17.08
N ILE A 275 -17.02 -3.67 -16.15
CA ILE A 275 -16.30 -4.71 -15.40
C ILE A 275 -17.25 -5.46 -14.47
N ILE A 276 -18.08 -4.75 -13.70
CA ILE A 276 -18.99 -5.40 -12.76
C ILE A 276 -19.92 -6.37 -13.49
N LYS A 277 -20.48 -5.99 -14.64
CA LYS A 277 -21.37 -6.88 -15.39
C LYS A 277 -20.67 -8.17 -15.83
N GLU A 278 -19.44 -8.04 -16.33
CA GLU A 278 -18.65 -9.19 -16.79
C GLU A 278 -18.17 -10.10 -15.66
N VAL A 279 -17.90 -9.53 -14.48
CA VAL A 279 -17.26 -10.25 -13.36
C VAL A 279 -18.30 -10.74 -12.34
N LEU A 280 -19.22 -9.87 -11.94
CA LEU A 280 -20.19 -10.14 -10.88
C LEU A 280 -21.17 -11.24 -11.28
N LEU A 281 -21.64 -11.28 -12.53
CA LEU A 281 -22.62 -12.27 -12.99
C LEU A 281 -22.06 -13.70 -12.99
N PRO A 282 -20.96 -14.03 -13.70
CA PRO A 282 -20.50 -15.41 -13.82
C PRO A 282 -19.63 -15.91 -12.66
N LEU A 283 -18.91 -15.03 -11.96
CA LEU A 283 -17.79 -15.48 -11.12
C LEU A 283 -18.02 -15.35 -9.62
N VAL A 284 -18.94 -14.49 -9.17
CA VAL A 284 -19.14 -14.22 -7.74
C VAL A 284 -20.28 -15.06 -7.19
N SER A 285 -20.15 -15.64 -5.99
CA SER A 285 -21.22 -16.44 -5.38
C SER A 285 -22.43 -15.59 -5.03
N PHE A 286 -23.62 -16.18 -4.94
CA PHE A 286 -24.78 -15.46 -4.41
C PHE A 286 -24.55 -15.07 -2.94
N SER A 287 -25.17 -13.96 -2.51
CA SER A 287 -24.99 -13.39 -1.18
C SER A 287 -23.55 -12.93 -0.85
N ALA A 288 -22.62 -12.96 -1.80
CA ALA A 288 -21.29 -12.40 -1.61
C ALA A 288 -21.33 -10.86 -1.68
N PRO A 289 -20.55 -10.18 -0.82
CA PRO A 289 -20.36 -8.75 -0.92
C PRO A 289 -19.43 -8.40 -2.09
N PHE A 290 -19.63 -7.22 -2.64
CA PHE A 290 -18.66 -6.60 -3.53
C PHE A 290 -18.44 -5.14 -3.12
N ALA A 291 -17.23 -4.64 -3.41
CA ALA A 291 -16.87 -3.26 -3.16
C ALA A 291 -15.99 -2.73 -4.32
N VAL A 292 -16.32 -1.54 -4.80
CA VAL A 292 -15.72 -0.94 -6.00
C VAL A 292 -15.23 0.44 -5.65
N TYR A 293 -13.93 0.63 -5.77
CA TYR A 293 -13.26 1.91 -5.55
C TYR A 293 -13.19 2.72 -6.85
N HIS A 294 -13.46 4.03 -6.74
CA HIS A 294 -13.16 4.99 -7.80
C HIS A 294 -12.76 6.35 -7.20
N GLN A 295 -11.91 7.11 -7.89
CA GLN A 295 -11.56 8.48 -7.50
C GLN A 295 -12.74 9.46 -7.61
N TYR A 296 -13.80 9.10 -8.33
CA TYR A 296 -14.88 10.01 -8.68
C TYR A 296 -16.22 9.33 -8.40
N ALA A 297 -17.20 10.09 -7.91
CA ALA A 297 -18.51 9.55 -7.55
C ALA A 297 -19.38 9.27 -8.79
N GLN A 298 -19.18 10.01 -9.89
CA GLN A 298 -20.04 9.96 -11.07
C GLN A 298 -20.05 8.57 -11.74
N PRO A 299 -18.89 7.90 -11.98
CA PRO A 299 -18.88 6.54 -12.52
C PRO A 299 -19.56 5.53 -11.60
N LEU A 300 -19.41 5.69 -10.28
CA LEU A 300 -20.05 4.84 -9.29
C LEU A 300 -21.56 5.05 -9.25
N ALA A 301 -22.05 6.28 -9.39
CA ALA A 301 -23.47 6.59 -9.45
C ALA A 301 -24.14 5.95 -10.67
N THR A 302 -23.53 6.06 -11.85
CA THR A 302 -23.99 5.38 -13.06
C THR A 302 -24.01 3.85 -12.87
N CYS A 303 -22.94 3.31 -12.29
CA CYS A 303 -22.86 1.88 -12.00
C CYS A 303 -23.93 1.41 -11.01
N MET A 304 -24.18 2.18 -9.94
CA MET A 304 -25.22 1.91 -8.96
C MET A 304 -26.61 1.91 -9.60
N HIS A 305 -26.90 2.88 -10.46
CA HIS A 305 -28.15 2.95 -11.19
C HIS A 305 -28.38 1.72 -12.09
N ASN A 306 -27.36 1.31 -12.84
CA ASN A 306 -27.44 0.12 -13.69
C ASN A 306 -27.62 -1.18 -12.88
N LEU A 307 -26.95 -1.31 -11.74
CA LEU A 307 -27.13 -2.43 -10.81
C LEU A 307 -28.57 -2.53 -10.27
N GLN A 308 -29.22 -1.38 -10.04
CA GLN A 308 -30.62 -1.31 -9.61
C GLN A 308 -31.57 -1.71 -10.75
N ILE A 309 -31.33 -1.23 -11.98
CA ILE A 309 -32.14 -1.57 -13.16
C ILE A 309 -32.09 -3.08 -13.43
N GLU A 310 -30.89 -3.66 -13.45
CA GLU A 310 -30.71 -5.10 -13.72
C GLU A 310 -31.04 -5.99 -12.50
N LYS A 311 -31.38 -5.39 -11.34
CA LYS A 311 -31.72 -6.09 -10.10
C LYS A 311 -30.66 -7.15 -9.71
N MET A 312 -29.39 -6.80 -9.87
CA MET A 312 -28.28 -7.74 -9.63
C MET A 312 -27.76 -7.73 -8.20
N ALA A 313 -28.06 -6.68 -7.44
CA ALA A 313 -27.54 -6.46 -6.11
C ALA A 313 -28.53 -5.73 -5.20
N ILE A 314 -28.38 -5.95 -3.89
CA ILE A 314 -29.11 -5.25 -2.83
C ILE A 314 -28.15 -4.53 -1.90
N GLY A 315 -28.69 -3.62 -1.07
CA GLY A 315 -27.89 -2.85 -0.11
C GLY A 315 -26.85 -1.96 -0.78
N LEU A 316 -27.15 -1.47 -1.99
CA LEU A 316 -26.26 -0.62 -2.75
C LEU A 316 -26.04 0.72 -2.03
N GLN A 317 -24.78 1.07 -1.80
CA GLN A 317 -24.39 2.30 -1.11
C GLN A 317 -23.11 2.86 -1.72
N ILE A 318 -23.09 4.18 -1.96
CA ILE A 318 -21.86 4.93 -2.23
C ILE A 318 -21.42 5.60 -0.94
N SER A 319 -20.17 5.37 -0.54
CA SER A 319 -19.58 5.91 0.69
C SER A 319 -18.30 6.69 0.38
N GLU A 320 -18.13 7.82 1.07
CA GLU A 320 -16.91 8.61 1.07
C GLU A 320 -16.38 8.68 2.52
N PRO A 321 -15.22 8.08 2.83
CA PRO A 321 -14.64 8.20 4.15
C PRO A 321 -13.90 9.53 4.31
N TRP A 322 -14.05 10.16 5.46
CA TRP A 322 -13.31 11.37 5.84
C TRP A 322 -12.38 11.08 7.00
N LEU A 323 -11.09 11.41 6.83
CA LEU A 323 -10.06 11.25 7.84
C LEU A 323 -9.55 12.62 8.30
N ARG A 324 -9.60 12.86 9.61
CA ARG A 324 -9.09 14.09 10.25
C ARG A 324 -8.04 13.74 11.29
N GLU A 325 -6.80 14.13 11.03
CA GLU A 325 -5.70 13.96 11.98
C GLU A 325 -5.68 15.09 13.03
N TYR A 326 -5.36 14.73 14.27
CA TYR A 326 -5.29 15.64 15.41
C TYR A 326 -3.90 15.68 16.02
N GLN A 327 -3.43 16.88 16.33
CA GLN A 327 -2.36 17.07 17.30
C GLN A 327 -2.96 16.94 18.69
N VAL A 328 -2.40 16.07 19.52
CA VAL A 328 -2.81 15.88 20.91
C VAL A 328 -1.60 16.16 21.80
N LEU A 329 -1.53 17.38 22.33
CA LEU A 329 -0.49 17.85 23.23
C LEU A 329 -1.15 18.70 24.32
N PRO A 330 -0.64 18.70 25.56
CA PRO A 330 -1.16 19.54 26.64
C PRO A 330 -1.32 21.00 26.20
N SER A 331 -2.51 21.55 26.40
CA SER A 331 -2.92 22.92 26.04
C SER A 331 -2.71 23.32 24.57
N ARG A 332 -2.50 22.35 23.66
CA ARG A 332 -2.23 22.56 22.23
C ARG A 332 -2.93 21.51 21.34
N THR A 333 -4.07 21.00 21.79
CA THR A 333 -4.85 20.02 21.05
C THR A 333 -5.71 20.68 19.98
N HIS A 334 -5.48 20.34 18.72
CA HIS A 334 -6.27 20.82 17.60
C HIS A 334 -6.10 19.92 16.36
N PRO A 335 -7.02 19.94 15.39
CA PRO A 335 -6.83 19.27 14.11
C PRO A 335 -5.61 19.83 13.35
N HIS A 336 -4.95 19.01 12.54
CA HIS A 336 -3.96 19.53 11.59
C HIS A 336 -4.62 20.54 10.63
N MET A 337 -3.91 21.63 10.31
CA MET A 337 -4.46 22.71 9.48
C MET A 337 -4.48 22.38 7.98
N GLN A 338 -3.48 21.63 7.50
CA GLN A 338 -3.40 21.19 6.11
C GLN A 338 -3.51 19.67 6.08
N MET A 339 -4.52 19.17 5.37
CA MET A 339 -4.79 17.74 5.21
C MET A 339 -5.32 17.47 3.81
N SER A 340 -5.26 16.21 3.39
CA SER A 340 -5.92 15.75 2.18
C SER A 340 -7.43 15.80 2.37
N ALA A 341 -8.13 16.55 1.53
CA ALA A 341 -9.59 16.64 1.58
C ALA A 341 -10.27 15.33 1.15
N PHE A 342 -9.66 14.58 0.23
CA PHE A 342 -10.31 13.50 -0.50
C PHE A 342 -9.44 12.24 -0.56
N GLY A 343 -10.08 11.07 -0.51
CA GLY A 343 -9.41 9.75 -0.50
C GLY A 343 -10.06 8.69 -1.38
N GLY A 344 -11.04 9.06 -2.20
CA GLY A 344 -11.82 8.16 -3.06
C GLY A 344 -13.26 7.91 -2.58
N TYR A 345 -14.05 7.33 -3.47
CA TYR A 345 -15.41 6.86 -3.21
C TYR A 345 -15.48 5.34 -3.36
N ILE A 346 -16.38 4.71 -2.61
CA ILE A 346 -16.58 3.26 -2.66
C ILE A 346 -18.06 2.97 -2.87
N LEU A 347 -18.37 2.22 -3.94
CA LEU A 347 -19.68 1.60 -4.14
C LEU A 347 -19.63 0.18 -3.57
N SER A 348 -20.54 -0.17 -2.68
CA SER A 348 -20.67 -1.52 -2.15
C SER A 348 -22.09 -2.06 -2.29
N GLY A 349 -22.22 -3.38 -2.29
CA GLY A 349 -23.49 -4.07 -2.26
C GLY A 349 -23.32 -5.57 -2.08
N THR A 350 -24.44 -6.29 -2.06
CA THR A 350 -24.45 -7.76 -1.98
C THR A 350 -25.09 -8.33 -3.24
N LYS A 351 -24.43 -9.29 -3.89
CA LYS A 351 -24.97 -9.96 -5.08
C LYS A 351 -26.21 -10.78 -4.71
N ILE A 352 -27.27 -10.67 -5.51
CA ILE A 352 -28.48 -11.49 -5.35
C ILE A 352 -28.63 -12.53 -6.46
N SER A 353 -29.47 -13.53 -6.21
CA SER A 353 -29.88 -14.50 -7.22
C SER A 353 -30.85 -13.85 -8.22
N SER A 354 -30.64 -14.14 -9.51
CA SER A 354 -31.58 -13.73 -10.55
C SER A 354 -32.80 -14.64 -10.50
N SER A 355 -34.00 -14.07 -10.43
CA SER A 355 -35.28 -14.77 -10.22
C SER A 355 -35.78 -15.61 -11.41
N ASN A 356 -34.96 -15.88 -12.43
CA ASN A 356 -35.42 -16.50 -13.68
C ASN A 356 -35.31 -18.03 -13.74
N SER A 357 -34.97 -18.72 -12.63
CA SER A 357 -34.73 -20.17 -12.64
C SER A 357 -35.77 -21.03 -11.90
N VAL A 358 -36.89 -20.47 -11.40
CA VAL A 358 -37.87 -21.21 -10.58
C VAL A 358 -39.25 -21.37 -11.23
N ALA A 359 -39.41 -21.07 -12.52
CA ALA A 359 -40.70 -21.20 -13.22
C ALA A 359 -40.81 -22.46 -14.12
N SER A 360 -40.00 -23.50 -13.89
CA SER A 360 -39.99 -24.72 -14.72
C SER A 360 -39.90 -25.98 -13.88
N SER A 361 -40.75 -26.10 -12.86
CA SER A 361 -41.08 -27.38 -12.23
C SER A 361 -42.30 -27.18 -11.33
N ASN A 362 -43.48 -27.37 -11.92
CA ASN A 362 -44.67 -27.92 -11.27
C ASN A 362 -45.61 -28.45 -12.35
#